data_AF-A0A941VNS7-F1
#
_entry.id   AF-A0A941VNS7-F1
#
_cell.length_a   1.000
_cell.length_b   1.000
_cell.length_c   1.000
_cell.angle_alpha   90.00
_cell.angle_beta   90.00
_cell.angle_gamma   90.00
#
_symmetry.space_group_name_H-M   'P 1'
#
loop_
_entity.id
_entity.type
_entity.pdbx_description
1 polymer ?
#
loop_
_entity_poly.entity_id
_entity_poly.type
_entity_poly.pdbx_seq_one_letter_code
_entity_poly.pdbx_strand_id
1 'polypeptide(L)' 'MSAPATDRAATFEAPDDLDAINRLYRERRWSDGLPVVPPTAARVERMLAHARRGRHDAVARLAPGFGVATV' A
#
# COMPACT_ATOMS: atom_id res chain seq x y z
N MET A 1 8.63 -20.22 -9.61
CA MET A 1 7.35 -19.53 -9.37
C MET A 1 7.17 -19.41 -7.87
N SER A 2 7.08 -18.19 -7.33
CA SER A 2 6.85 -17.99 -5.89
C SER A 2 5.37 -18.23 -5.58
N ALA A 3 5.05 -18.89 -4.47
CA ALA A 3 3.67 -19.09 -4.04
C ALA A 3 2.96 -17.74 -3.83
N PRO A 4 1.65 -17.62 -4.13
CA PRO A 4 0.93 -16.37 -3.94
C PRO A 4 0.91 -15.99 -2.46
N ALA A 5 1.36 -14.77 -2.14
CA ALA A 5 1.24 -14.25 -0.80
C ALA A 5 -0.21 -13.80 -0.54
N THR A 6 -0.89 -14.48 0.38
CA THR A 6 -2.32 -14.27 0.69
C THR A 6 -2.54 -13.28 1.84
N ASP A 7 -1.46 -12.87 2.52
CA ASP A 7 -1.54 -11.99 3.69
C ASP A 7 -1.61 -10.52 3.27
N ARG A 8 -2.83 -9.97 3.25
CA ARG A 8 -3.10 -8.56 2.93
C ARG A 8 -3.20 -7.73 4.21
N ALA A 9 -2.62 -6.53 4.17
CA ALA A 9 -2.84 -5.55 5.23
C ALA A 9 -4.33 -5.18 5.33
N ALA A 10 -4.80 -4.97 6.57
CA ALA A 10 -6.15 -4.50 6.81
C ALA A 10 -6.39 -3.11 6.19
N THR A 11 -7.55 -2.93 5.57
CA THR A 11 -7.99 -1.62 5.06
C THR A 11 -8.76 -0.87 6.15
N PHE A 12 -8.77 0.45 6.07
CA PHE A 12 -9.57 1.31 6.95
C PHE A 12 -10.24 2.41 6.12
N GLU A 13 -11.38 2.89 6.60
CA GLU A 13 -12.12 3.99 5.99
C GLU A 13 -11.58 5.33 6.46
N ALA A 14 -11.46 6.29 5.54
CA ALA A 14 -11.03 7.65 5.83
C ALA A 14 -11.75 8.64 4.90
N PRO A 15 -11.85 9.93 5.28
CA PRO A 15 -12.40 10.95 4.39
C PRO A 15 -11.64 11.01 3.07
N ASP A 16 -12.37 11.18 1.96
CA ASP A 16 -11.80 11.44 0.62
C ASP A 16 -11.35 12.90 0.51
N ASP A 17 -10.38 13.26 1.34
CA ASP A 17 -9.82 14.60 1.44
C ASP A 17 -8.31 14.53 1.74
N LEU A 18 -7.52 15.28 0.97
CA LEU A 18 -6.06 15.22 1.04
C LEU A 18 -5.52 15.76 2.36
N ASP A 19 -6.13 16.79 2.94
CA ASP A 19 -5.66 17.35 4.21
C ASP A 19 -6.03 16.43 5.39
N ALA A 20 -7.23 15.86 5.36
CA ALA A 20 -7.70 14.93 6.38
C ALA A 20 -6.86 13.65 6.43
N ILE A 21 -6.53 13.05 5.28
CA ILE A 21 -5.72 11.84 5.25
C ILE A 21 -4.27 12.11 5.70
N ASN A 22 -3.69 13.24 5.29
CA ASN A 22 -2.35 13.63 5.72
C ASN A 22 -2.29 13.90 7.23
N ARG A 23 -3.32 14.56 7.79
CA ARG A 23 -3.44 14.74 9.24
C ARG A 23 -3.51 13.40 9.96
N LEU A 24 -4.35 12.47 9.50
CA LEU A 24 -4.51 11.14 10.11
C LEU A 24 -3.19 10.34 10.11
N TYR A 25 -2.49 10.28 8.97
CA TYR A 25 -1.21 9.56 8.87
C TYR A 25 -0.12 10.17 9.75
N ARG A 26 -0.10 11.50 9.87
CA ARG A 26 0.83 12.22 10.74
C ARG A 26 0.56 11.94 12.22
N GLU A 27 -0.70 12.04 12.65
CA GLU A 27 -1.10 11.79 14.05
C GLU A 27 -0.79 10.35 14.50
N ARG A 28 -0.97 9.38 13.59
CA ARG A 28 -0.66 7.96 13.86
C ARG A 28 0.82 7.59 13.68
N ARG A 29 1.65 8.52 13.20
CA ARG A 29 3.06 8.28 12.85
C ARG A 29 3.23 7.14 11.84
N TRP A 30 2.37 7.11 10.83
CA TRP A 30 2.37 6.12 9.74
C TRP A 30 3.05 6.62 8.46
N SER A 31 3.54 7.86 8.46
CA SER A 31 4.27 8.49 7.35
C SER A 31 5.71 8.79 7.77
N ASP A 32 6.59 8.93 6.78
CA ASP A 32 7.97 9.41 6.90
C ASP A 32 8.08 10.93 7.06
N GLY A 33 6.94 11.63 7.11
CA GLY A 33 6.87 13.09 7.21
C GLY A 33 6.60 13.80 5.89
N LEU A 34 6.63 13.07 4.76
CA LEU A 34 6.19 13.58 3.47
C LEU A 34 4.67 13.48 3.32
N PRO A 35 4.06 14.33 2.47
CA PRO A 35 2.66 14.20 2.12
C PRO A 35 2.35 12.86 1.45
N VAL A 36 1.30 12.21 1.91
CA VAL A 36 0.76 10.97 1.35
C VAL A 36 -0.32 11.32 0.33
N VAL A 37 -0.25 10.66 -0.84
CA VAL A 37 -1.31 10.68 -1.85
C VAL A 37 -1.93 9.27 -1.89
N PRO A 38 -3.17 9.10 -1.40
CA PRO A 38 -3.81 7.78 -1.41
C PRO A 38 -3.94 7.23 -2.83
N PRO A 39 -3.62 5.95 -3.07
CA PRO A 39 -3.87 5.33 -4.35
C PRO A 39 -5.36 5.12 -4.57
N THR A 40 -5.81 5.19 -5.82
CA THR A 40 -7.14 4.71 -6.22
C THR A 40 -7.01 3.39 -6.94
N ALA A 41 -8.06 2.55 -6.91
CA ALA A 41 -8.07 1.26 -7.61
C ALA A 41 -7.68 1.41 -9.09
N ALA A 42 -8.24 2.41 -9.79
CA ALA A 42 -7.92 2.68 -11.19
C ALA A 42 -6.45 3.05 -11.43
N ARG A 43 -5.81 3.81 -10.52
CA ARG A 43 -4.38 4.14 -10.62
C ARG A 43 -3.50 2.92 -10.37
N VAL A 44 -3.89 2.04 -9.43
CA VAL A 44 -3.19 0.78 -9.15
C VAL A 44 -3.27 -0.16 -10.34
N GLU A 45 -4.46 -0.37 -10.93
CA GLU A 45 -4.60 -1.24 -12.11
C GLU A 45 -3.76 -0.74 -13.30
N ARG A 46 -3.72 0.58 -13.53
CA ARG A 46 -2.85 1.19 -14.55
C ARG A 46 -1.35 0.95 -14.29
N MET A 47 -0.93 1.02 -13.03
CA MET A 47 0.45 0.70 -12.64
C MET A 47 0.77 -0.78 -12.89
N LEU A 48 -0.12 -1.69 -12.45
CA LEU A 48 0.05 -3.13 -12.57
C LEU A 48 0.08 -3.62 -14.03
N ALA A 49 -0.64 -2.96 -14.93
CA ALA A 49 -0.62 -3.28 -16.37
C ALA A 49 0.79 -3.20 -17.00
N HIS A 50 1.71 -2.46 -16.37
CA HIS A 50 3.09 -2.28 -16.84
C HIS A 50 4.10 -3.06 -15.97
N ALA A 51 3.64 -3.81 -14.97
CA ALA A 51 4.49 -4.63 -14.13
C ALA A 51 4.95 -5.88 -14.88
N ARG A 52 6.23 -6.24 -14.72
CA ARG A 52 6.80 -7.47 -15.30
C ARG A 52 6.54 -8.71 -14.44
N ARG A 53 6.10 -8.52 -13.20
CA ARG A 53 5.86 -9.55 -12.18
C ARG A 53 4.37 -9.62 -11.88
N GLY A 54 3.89 -10.77 -11.40
CA GLY A 54 2.50 -10.93 -11.02
C GLY A 54 2.17 -10.14 -9.74
N ARG A 55 0.94 -9.62 -9.63
CA ARG A 55 0.45 -8.86 -8.46
C ARG A 55 0.52 -9.57 -7.10
N HIS A 56 0.80 -10.88 -7.11
CA HIS A 56 0.92 -11.70 -5.90
C HIS A 56 2.36 -12.19 -5.68
N ASP A 57 3.29 -11.79 -6.54
CA ASP A 57 4.69 -12.12 -6.39
C ASP A 57 5.28 -11.36 -5.20
N ALA A 58 5.80 -12.08 -4.23
CA ALA A 58 6.46 -11.49 -3.08
C ALA A 58 7.74 -10.74 -3.50
N VAL A 59 7.86 -9.50 -3.05
CA VAL A 59 9.04 -8.65 -3.21
C VAL A 59 9.91 -8.72 -1.95
N ALA A 60 9.30 -8.52 -0.78
CA ALA A 60 10.00 -8.51 0.51
C ALA A 60 9.02 -8.73 1.68
N ARG A 61 9.56 -8.96 2.88
CA ARG A 61 8.80 -8.84 4.14
C ARG A 61 9.23 -7.56 4.84
N LEU A 62 8.28 -6.69 5.17
CA LEU A 62 8.58 -5.37 5.70
C LEU A 62 8.35 -5.31 7.22
N ALA A 63 9.41 -4.95 7.96
CA ALA A 63 9.29 -4.58 9.37
C ALA A 63 8.37 -3.34 9.52
N PRO A 64 7.72 -3.14 10.69
CA PRO A 64 7.83 -3.94 11.92
C PRO A 64 6.90 -5.16 11.99
N GLY A 65 5.80 -5.18 11.24
CA GLY A 65 4.82 -6.29 11.25
C GLY A 65 5.25 -7.51 10.43
N PHE A 66 6.33 -7.41 9.66
CA PHE A 66 6.83 -8.44 8.74
C PHE A 66 5.78 -9.00 7.77
N GLY A 67 4.83 -8.14 7.38
CA GLY A 67 3.86 -8.41 6.33
C GLY A 67 4.55 -8.55 4.97
N VAL A 68 3.94 -9.32 4.06
CA VAL A 68 4.51 -9.58 2.74
C VAL A 68 4.16 -8.43 1.79
N ALA A 69 5.18 -7.71 1.33
CA ALA A 69 5.05 -6.76 0.23
C ALA A 69 5.00 -7.53 -1.10
N THR A 70 3.94 -7.30 -1.86
CA THR A 70 3.74 -7.83 -3.21
C THR A 70 3.76 -6.68 -4.22
N VAL A 71 3.71 -7.04 -5.50
CA VAL A 71 3.66 -6.10 -6.63
C VAL A 71 2.29 -5.47 -6.76
#